data_AF-A0A935GPJ2-F1
#
_entry.id   AF-A0A935GPJ2-F1
#
_cell.length_a   1.000
_cell.length_b   1.000
_cell.length_c   1.000
_cell.angle_alpha   90.00
_cell.angle_beta   90.00
_cell.angle_gamma   90.00
#
_symmetry.space_group_name_H-M   'P 1'
#
loop_
_entity.id
_entity.type
_entity.pdbx_description
1 polymer ?
#
loop_
_entity_poly.entity_id
_entity_poly.type
_entity_poly.pdbx_seq_one_letter_code
_entity_poly.pdbx_strand_id
1 'polypeptide(L)'
;MTKATLRGRVELGHVGGTSKSARVAPLLVTPDGRRLILRRVRANPLADPVLRKLAGSTIECTGDEEAGLVTISRYRVIAEGA
;
A
#
# COMPACT_ATOMS: atom_id res chain seq x y z
N MET A 1 -2.43 -19.71 -1.73
CA MET A 1 -2.47 -18.23 -1.78
C MET A 1 -3.77 -17.80 -1.16
N THR A 2 -3.73 -17.33 0.09
CA THR A 2 -4.91 -16.95 0.85
C THR A 2 -5.09 -15.45 0.69
N LYS A 3 -6.15 -15.03 -0.01
CA LYS A 3 -6.46 -13.61 -0.15
C LYS A 3 -6.87 -13.06 1.21
N ALA A 4 -6.11 -12.11 1.73
CA ALA A 4 -6.43 -11.39 2.95
C ALA A 4 -7.14 -10.07 2.60
N THR A 5 -8.19 -9.75 3.37
CA THR A 5 -8.78 -8.41 3.36
C THR A 5 -8.10 -7.60 4.44
N LEU A 6 -7.44 -6.52 4.03
CA LEU A 6 -6.68 -5.62 4.88
C LEU A 6 -7.33 -4.24 4.83
N ARG A 7 -7.30 -3.56 5.97
CA ARG A 7 -7.79 -2.19 6.11
C ARG A 7 -6.66 -1.35 6.68
N GLY A 8 -6.45 -0.17 6.13
CA GLY A 8 -5.40 0.73 6.61
C GLY A 8 -5.40 2.08 5.92
N ARG A 9 -4.64 3.01 6.50
CA ARG A 9 -4.36 4.31 5.91
C ARG A 9 -3.25 4.17 4.88
N VAL A 10 -3.41 4.80 3.73
CA VAL A 10 -2.35 4.87 2.73
C VAL A 10 -1.45 6.04 3.07
N GLU A 11 -0.15 5.79 3.20
CA GLU A 11 0.86 6.82 3.43
C GLU A 11 1.99 6.67 2.40
N LEU A 12 2.66 7.77 2.05
CA LEU A 12 3.85 7.70 1.20
C LEU A 12 5.07 7.56 2.10
N GLY A 13 5.79 6.45 1.97
CA GLY A 13 6.99 6.17 2.75
C GLY A 13 8.19 5.84 1.89
N HIS A 14 9.38 6.07 2.45
CA HIS A 14 10.63 5.63 1.84
C HIS A 14 10.82 4.14 2.07
N VAL A 15 11.04 3.41 0.98
CA VAL A 15 11.39 1.99 0.98
C VAL A 15 12.76 1.80 0.33
N GLY A 16 13.63 1.04 0.99
CA GLY A 16 15.01 0.76 0.55
C GLY A 16 16.06 1.19 1.59
N GLY A 17 17.02 0.30 1.86
CA GLY A 17 18.02 0.46 2.94
C GLY A 17 19.30 1.24 2.57
N THR A 18 19.48 1.67 1.32
CA THR A 18 20.70 2.40 0.90
C THR A 18 20.36 3.61 0.03
N SER A 19 21.14 4.69 0.17
CA SER A 19 20.87 6.03 -0.40
C SER A 19 20.75 6.12 -1.93
N LYS A 20 20.98 5.02 -2.67
CA LYS A 20 20.76 4.94 -4.13
C LYS A 20 19.48 4.20 -4.54
N SER A 21 18.81 3.55 -3.59
CA SER A 21 17.60 2.74 -3.82
C SER A 21 16.40 3.21 -3.00
N ALA A 22 16.54 4.31 -2.24
CA ALA A 22 15.44 4.92 -1.52
C ALA A 22 14.38 5.39 -2.53
N ARG A 23 13.24 4.69 -2.56
CA ARG A 23 12.10 5.02 -3.41
C ARG A 23 10.91 5.38 -2.55
N VAL A 24 10.14 6.37 -2.97
CA VAL A 24 8.87 6.71 -2.34
C VAL A 24 7.79 5.78 -2.88
N ALA A 25 7.26 4.92 -2.02
CA ALA A 25 6.19 3.99 -2.34
C ALA A 25 4.98 4.23 -1.43
N PRO A 26 3.76 3.95 -1.94
CA PRO A 26 2.58 3.89 -1.09
C PRO A 26 2.69 2.71 -0.12
N LEU A 27 2.44 2.99 1.14
CA LEU A 27 2.42 2.04 2.26
C LEU A 27 1.00 1.98 2.80
N LEU A 28 0.55 0.78 3.16
CA LEU A 28 -0.67 0.55 3.92
C LEU A 28 -0.28 0.47 5.40
N VAL A 29 -0.71 1.46 6.18
CA VAL A 29 -0.59 1.50 7.63
C VAL A 29 -1.87 0.91 8.22
N THR A 30 -1.77 -0.32 8.72
CA THR A 30 -2.91 -1.03 9.30
C THR A 30 -3.15 -0.57 10.76
N PRO A 31 -4.36 -0.75 11.32
CA PRO A 31 -4.70 -0.29 12.68
C PRO A 31 -3.84 -0.89 13.81
N ASP A 32 -3.27 -2.07 13.56
CA ASP A 32 -2.31 -2.75 14.45
C ASP A 32 -0.86 -2.21 14.32
N GLY A 33 -0.66 -1.15 13.54
CA GLY A 33 0.62 -0.44 13.42
C GLY A 33 1.59 -1.05 12.42
N ARG A 34 1.22 -2.13 11.71
CA ARG A 34 2.05 -2.66 10.63
C ARG A 34 2.06 -1.70 9.44
N ARG A 35 3.20 -1.65 8.76
CA ARG A 35 3.41 -0.86 7.54
C ARG A 35 3.76 -1.82 6.43
N LEU A 36 2.86 -1.98 5.48
CA LEU A 36 3.00 -2.92 4.37
C LEU A 36 3.19 -2.15 3.07
N ILE A 37 4.10 -2.58 2.21
CA ILE A 37 4.28 -1.96 0.89
C ILE A 37 3.05 -2.26 0.03
N LEU A 38 2.34 -1.23 -0.43
CA LEU A 38 1.11 -1.40 -1.19
C LEU A 38 1.41 -1.46 -2.69
N ARG A 39 0.97 -2.54 -3.34
CA ARG A 39 1.13 -2.74 -4.79
C ARG A 39 -0.17 -3.20 -5.42
N ARG A 40 -0.55 -2.70 -6.60
CA ARG A 40 -1.65 -3.29 -7.39
C ARG A 40 -1.16 -4.40 -8.30
N VAL A 41 -1.96 -5.46 -8.43
CA VAL A 41 -1.77 -6.51 -9.45
C VAL A 41 -1.67 -5.86 -10.83
N ARG A 42 -0.66 -6.25 -11.63
CA ARG A 42 -0.37 -5.73 -12.99
C ARG A 42 -0.02 -4.24 -13.10
N ALA A 43 0.18 -3.52 -11.98
CA ALA A 43 0.70 -2.16 -12.00
C ALA A 43 2.18 -2.11 -11.63
N ASN A 44 2.88 -1.06 -12.08
CA ASN A 44 4.27 -0.81 -11.69
C ASN A 44 4.29 -0.42 -10.19
N PRO A 45 4.92 -1.23 -9.30
CA PRO A 45 4.91 -1.00 -7.85
C PRO A 45 5.50 0.33 -7.42
N LEU A 46 6.33 0.96 -8.25
CA LEU A 46 7.14 2.11 -7.88
C LEU A 46 6.60 3.44 -8.44
N ALA A 47 5.62 3.37 -9.33
CA ALA A 47 5.06 4.53 -10.03
C ALA A 47 3.55 4.38 -10.22
N ASP A 48 2.85 3.77 -9.26
CA ASP A 48 1.40 3.62 -9.35
C ASP A 48 0.72 4.97 -9.01
N PRO A 49 0.23 5.73 -10.01
CA PRO A 49 -0.34 7.06 -9.76
C PRO A 49 -1.65 6.97 -8.99
N VAL A 50 -2.34 5.83 -9.03
CA VAL A 50 -3.62 5.63 -8.35
C VAL A 50 -3.38 5.48 -6.87
N LEU A 51 -2.47 4.60 -6.46
CA LEU A 51 -2.15 4.41 -5.04
C LEU A 51 -1.53 5.67 -4.43
N ARG A 52 -0.73 6.42 -5.19
CA ARG A 52 -0.17 7.70 -4.73
C ARG A 52 -1.24 8.76 -4.47
N LYS A 53 -2.31 8.80 -5.27
CA LYS A 53 -3.46 9.71 -5.05
C LYS A 53 -4.28 9.35 -3.81
N LEU A 54 -4.20 8.11 -3.34
CA LEU A 54 -4.89 7.66 -2.14
C LEU A 54 -4.12 8.00 -0.86
N ALA A 55 -2.92 8.58 -0.95
CA ALA A 55 -2.16 9.00 0.22
C ALA A 55 -3.00 9.92 1.12
N GLY A 56 -3.02 9.61 2.42
CA GLY A 56 -3.86 10.27 3.41
C GLY A 56 -5.20 9.55 3.65
N SER A 57 -5.74 8.86 2.64
CA SER A 57 -7.02 8.16 2.70
C SER A 57 -6.90 6.78 3.34
N THR A 58 -7.96 6.35 4.00
CA THR A 58 -8.11 4.98 4.50
C THR A 58 -8.81 4.13 3.46
N ILE A 59 -8.22 2.99 3.14
CA ILE A 59 -8.76 2.03 2.18
C ILE A 59 -8.98 0.67 2.83
N GLU A 60 -9.91 -0.07 2.26
CA GLU A 60 -10.08 -1.50 2.47
C GLU A 60 -9.71 -2.20 1.17
N CYS A 61 -8.76 -3.13 1.22
CA CYS A 61 -8.22 -3.81 0.05
C CYS A 61 -8.15 -5.31 0.26
N THR A 62 -8.31 -6.06 -0.82
CA THR A 62 -8.16 -7.51 -0.82
C THR A 62 -7.00 -7.90 -1.71
N GLY A 63 -6.08 -8.69 -1.16
CA GLY A 63 -4.84 -9.03 -1.83
C GLY A 63 -4.07 -10.15 -1.15
N ASP A 64 -2.91 -10.45 -1.72
CA ASP A 64 -1.97 -11.41 -1.18
C ASP A 64 -0.89 -10.63 -0.40
N GLU A 65 -0.72 -10.96 0.88
CA GLU A 65 0.34 -10.42 1.74
C GLU A 65 1.54 -11.37 1.71
N GLU A 66 2.71 -10.87 1.34
CA GLU A 66 3.95 -11.64 1.26
C GLU A 66 5.13 -10.76 1.68
N ALA A 67 5.90 -11.20 2.69
CA ALA A 67 7.15 -10.57 3.12
C ALA A 67 7.08 -9.04 3.36
N GLY A 68 5.99 -8.55 3.96
CA GLY A 68 5.80 -7.11 4.24
C GLY A 68 5.32 -6.29 3.04
N LEU A 69 4.96 -6.94 1.94
CA LEU A 69 4.30 -6.35 0.77
C LEU A 69 2.90 -6.92 0.62
N VAL A 70 1.95 -6.09 0.24
CA VAL A 70 0.59 -6.50 -0.08
C VAL A 70 0.29 -6.19 -1.55
N THR A 71 -0.01 -7.25 -2.30
CA THR A 71 -0.41 -7.16 -3.70
C THR A 71 -1.93 -7.18 -3.79
N ILE A 72 -2.54 -6.02 -3.94
CA ILE A 72 -4.00 -5.86 -3.96
C ILE A 72 -4.54 -6.07 -5.37
N SER A 73 -5.63 -6.83 -5.46
CA SER A 73 -6.40 -7.00 -6.70
C SER A 73 -7.54 -5.99 -6.81
N ARG A 74 -8.09 -5.60 -5.66
CA ARG A 74 -9.23 -4.67 -5.54
C ARG A 74 -9.06 -3.87 -4.25
N TYR A 75 -9.53 -2.62 -4.28
CA TYR A 75 -9.65 -1.78 -3.11
C TYR A 75 -10.89 -0.90 -3.19
N ARG A 76 -11.33 -0.41 -2.04
CA ARG A 76 -12.31 0.66 -1.92
C ARG A 76 -11.81 1.69 -0.90
N VAL A 77 -12.11 2.96 -1.14
CA VAL A 77 -11.85 4.02 -0.17
C VAL A 77 -12.99 4.03 0.84
N ILE A 78 -12.65 4.04 2.12
CA ILE A 78 -13.62 4.04 3.23
C ILE A 78 -13.58 5.32 4.04
N ALA A 79 -12.47 6.06 3.97
CA ALA A 79 -12.40 7.44 4.45
C ALA A 79 -11.39 8.19 3.59
N GLU A 80 -11.76 9.36 3.09
CA GLU A 80 -10.82 10.23 2.39
C GLU A 80 -10.02 11.04 3.41
N GLY A 81 -8.71 11.13 3.19
CA GLY A 81 -7.85 12.04 3.94
C GLY A 81 -8.03 13.44 3.38
N ALA A 82 -8.50 14.37 4.21
CA ALA A 82 -8.55 15.80 3.90
C ALA A 82 -7.14 16.39 3.76
#